data_AF-A0A7C1I128-F1
#
_entry.id   AF-A0A7C1I128-F1
#
_cell.length_a   1.000
_cell.length_b   1.000
_cell.length_c   1.000
_cell.angle_alpha   90.00
_cell.angle_beta   90.00
_cell.angle_gamma   90.00
#
_symmetry.space_group_name_H-M   'P 1'
#
loop_
_entity.id
_entity.type
_entity.pdbx_description
1 polymer ?
#
loop_
_entity_poly.entity_id
_entity_poly.type
_entity_poly.pdbx_seq_one_letter_code
_entity_poly.pdbx_strand_id
1 'polypeptide(L)'
;MADLKSRNWRELIRPRRVDIDRGSSTSFYGKFTCEPLERGFGITIGNSLRRILLSSLQGAAIVSVRIDGVKHEFSTVTGVLEDVTDIILNLKEVRPRLLGVSEAVVHLTRNGEGEVKAGDIESDGAVEIMNSDFHIATLSKG
;
A
#
# COMPACT_ATOMS: atom_id res chain seq x y z
N MET A 1 -28.07 34.80 34.87
CA MET A 1 -28.17 33.89 33.71
C MET A 1 -27.13 34.34 32.69
N ALA A 2 -25.86 34.03 32.96
CA ALA A 2 -24.73 34.52 32.18
C ALA A 2 -24.69 33.82 30.82
N ASP A 3 -24.61 34.66 29.79
CA ASP A 3 -24.68 34.39 28.37
C ASP A 3 -23.85 33.17 27.93
N LEU A 4 -24.54 32.09 27.57
CA LEU A 4 -23.95 30.84 27.04
C LEU A 4 -23.13 31.10 25.75
N LYS A 5 -23.39 32.19 25.01
CA LYS A 5 -22.59 32.58 23.84
C LYS A 5 -21.22 33.15 24.20
N SER A 6 -21.05 33.69 25.40
CA SER A 6 -19.78 34.29 25.85
C SER A 6 -18.73 33.30 26.36
N ARG A 7 -19.07 32.00 26.53
CA ARG A 7 -18.10 30.97 26.96
C ARG A 7 -17.43 30.23 25.79
N ASN A 8 -18.09 30.11 24.64
CA ASN A 8 -17.58 29.36 23.49
C ASN A 8 -16.38 30.00 22.76
N TRP A 9 -16.02 31.26 23.05
CA TRP A 9 -14.91 31.93 22.37
C TRP A 9 -13.61 31.97 23.20
N ARG A 10 -13.64 31.53 24.46
CA ARG A 10 -12.46 31.57 25.35
C ARG A 10 -11.65 30.29 25.38
N GLU A 11 -12.28 29.14 25.15
CA GLU A 11 -11.61 27.83 25.17
C GLU A 11 -12.16 26.94 24.05
N LEU A 12 -11.26 26.36 23.25
CA LEU A 12 -11.60 25.45 22.15
C LEU A 12 -11.97 24.07 22.71
N ILE A 13 -13.07 23.44 22.25
CA ILE A 13 -13.33 22.03 22.52
C ILE A 13 -12.20 21.19 21.89
N ARG A 14 -11.42 20.54 22.74
CA ARG A 14 -10.37 19.61 22.33
C ARG A 14 -10.83 18.15 22.54
N PRO A 15 -10.56 17.25 21.60
CA PRO A 15 -10.84 15.83 21.79
C PRO A 15 -9.98 15.29 22.94
N ARG A 16 -10.58 14.45 23.80
CA ARG A 16 -9.90 13.91 24.98
C ARG A 16 -9.04 12.69 24.67
N ARG A 17 -9.50 11.87 23.71
CA ARG A 17 -8.77 10.72 23.18
C ARG A 17 -9.29 10.37 21.79
N VAL A 18 -8.55 9.51 21.11
CA VAL A 18 -9.02 8.80 19.93
C VAL A 18 -9.39 7.38 20.37
N ASP A 19 -10.65 7.00 20.19
CA ASP A 19 -11.12 5.65 20.45
C ASP A 19 -10.87 4.77 19.23
N ILE A 20 -10.27 3.61 19.46
CA ILE A 20 -9.95 2.62 18.43
C ILE A 20 -11.03 1.54 18.46
N ASP A 21 -11.74 1.36 17.35
CA ASP A 21 -12.69 0.28 17.20
C ASP A 21 -11.94 -1.04 16.93
N ARG A 22 -11.61 -1.73 18.02
CA ARG A 22 -10.91 -3.02 17.97
C ARG A 22 -11.78 -4.13 17.38
N GLY A 23 -13.10 -3.98 17.34
CA GLY A 23 -14.01 -5.01 16.82
C GLY A 23 -13.99 -5.11 15.29
N SER A 24 -13.75 -3.99 14.61
CA SER A 24 -13.61 -3.94 13.15
C SER A 24 -12.15 -3.98 12.66
N SER A 25 -11.18 -3.91 13.58
CA SER A 25 -9.77 -3.82 13.22
C SER A 25 -9.23 -5.11 12.60
N THR A 26 -8.60 -5.00 11.43
CA THR A 26 -7.85 -6.08 10.77
C THR A 26 -6.41 -5.62 10.53
N SER A 27 -5.57 -6.47 9.92
CA SER A 27 -4.20 -6.08 9.51
C SER A 27 -4.19 -4.96 8.47
N PHE A 28 -5.29 -4.72 7.75
CA PHE A 28 -5.39 -3.74 6.66
C PHE A 28 -6.49 -2.69 6.85
N TYR A 29 -7.29 -2.80 7.92
CA TYR A 29 -8.36 -1.88 8.22
C TYR A 29 -8.33 -1.46 9.68
N GLY A 30 -8.42 -0.17 9.93
CA GLY A 30 -8.58 0.40 11.26
C GLY A 30 -9.62 1.50 11.25
N LYS A 31 -10.45 1.54 12.29
CA LYS A 31 -11.47 2.58 12.48
C LYS A 31 -11.21 3.33 13.78
N PHE A 32 -11.17 4.64 13.66
CA PHE A 32 -10.85 5.57 14.74
C PHE A 32 -11.97 6.58 14.90
N THR A 33 -12.41 6.80 16.14
CA THR A 33 -13.41 7.81 16.49
C THR A 33 -12.74 8.89 17.33
N CYS A 34 -12.89 10.15 16.92
CA CYS A 34 -12.32 11.30 17.62
C CYS A 34 -13.45 12.28 17.98
N GLU A 35 -13.75 12.37 19.27
CA GLU A 35 -14.80 13.23 19.81
C GLU A 35 -14.45 13.72 21.22
N PRO A 36 -15.05 14.82 21.71
CA PRO A 36 -15.86 15.79 20.97
C PRO A 36 -15.01 16.76 20.13
N LEU A 37 -15.60 17.30 19.06
CA LEU A 37 -15.00 18.32 18.20
C LEU A 37 -15.94 19.53 18.07
N GLU A 38 -15.35 20.71 17.91
CA GLU A 38 -16.10 21.91 17.54
C GLU A 38 -16.85 21.73 16.22
N ARG A 39 -17.97 22.46 16.06
CA ARG A 39 -18.72 22.45 14.81
C ARG A 39 -17.81 22.86 13.65
N GLY A 40 -17.74 22.01 12.62
CA GLY A 40 -16.90 22.22 11.43
C GLY A 40 -15.49 21.63 11.54
N PHE A 41 -14.95 21.39 12.74
CA PHE A 41 -13.60 20.84 12.91
C PHE A 41 -13.46 19.42 12.38
N GLY A 42 -14.53 18.61 12.45
CA GLY A 42 -14.55 17.27 11.85
C GLY A 42 -14.24 17.29 10.35
N ILE A 43 -14.77 18.26 9.61
CA ILE A 43 -14.49 18.40 8.16
C ILE A 43 -13.07 18.87 7.94
N THR A 44 -12.60 19.87 8.70
CA THR A 44 -11.23 20.41 8.57
C THR A 44 -10.18 19.34 8.85
N ILE A 45 -10.32 18.60 9.94
CA ILE A 45 -9.39 17.53 10.33
C ILE A 45 -9.52 16.35 9.36
N GLY A 46 -10.75 15.89 9.06
CA GLY A 46 -10.99 14.76 8.18
C GLY A 46 -10.44 14.97 6.77
N ASN A 47 -10.68 16.14 6.18
CA ASN A 47 -10.13 16.46 4.85
C ASN A 47 -8.61 16.58 4.86
N SER A 48 -8.04 17.19 5.89
CA SER A 48 -6.59 17.32 6.03
C SER A 48 -5.92 15.95 6.15
N LEU A 49 -6.43 15.10 7.05
CA LEU A 49 -5.93 13.73 7.24
C LEU A 49 -6.11 12.89 5.98
N ARG A 50 -7.28 12.94 5.33
CA ARG A 50 -7.52 12.23 4.06
C ARG A 50 -6.49 12.62 3.00
N ARG A 51 -6.19 13.91 2.84
CA ARG A 51 -5.19 14.37 1.87
C ARG A 51 -3.80 13.82 2.20
N ILE A 52 -3.36 13.98 3.44
CA ILE A 52 -2.04 13.51 3.90
C ILE A 52 -1.91 11.99 3.69
N LEU A 53 -2.91 11.21 4.10
CA LEU A 53 -2.90 9.76 3.98
C LEU A 53 -2.91 9.28 2.51
N LEU A 54 -3.56 10.02 1.60
CA LEU A 54 -3.61 9.64 0.18
C LEU A 54 -2.40 10.12 -0.64
N SER A 55 -1.69 11.18 -0.22
CA SER A 55 -0.66 11.80 -1.05
C SER A 55 0.75 11.79 -0.48
N SER A 56 0.93 11.55 0.82
CA SER A 56 2.19 11.83 1.51
C SER A 56 2.67 10.71 2.42
N LEU A 57 2.08 9.51 2.28
CA LEU A 57 2.61 8.32 2.94
C LEU A 57 3.87 7.84 2.23
N GLN A 58 4.90 7.60 3.03
CA GLN A 58 6.13 6.96 2.57
C GLN A 58 5.92 5.45 2.52
N GLY A 59 6.44 4.81 1.49
CA GLY A 59 6.39 3.38 1.30
C GLY A 59 7.37 2.96 0.21
N ALA A 60 7.52 1.65 0.03
CA ALA A 60 8.28 1.09 -1.09
C ALA A 60 7.31 0.48 -2.10
N ALA A 61 7.65 0.60 -3.38
CA ALA A 61 6.89 0.04 -4.49
C ALA A 61 7.86 -0.30 -5.63
N ILE A 62 7.46 -1.21 -6.51
CA ILE A 62 8.22 -1.52 -7.73
C ILE A 62 8.03 -0.36 -8.71
N VAL A 63 9.12 0.34 -9.02
CA VAL A 63 9.10 1.54 -9.89
C VAL A 63 9.53 1.24 -11.33
N SER A 64 10.27 0.16 -11.54
CA SER A 64 10.71 -0.27 -12.87
C SER A 64 10.89 -1.78 -12.90
N VAL A 65 10.77 -2.36 -14.08
CA VAL A 65 11.00 -3.78 -14.33
C VAL A 65 11.73 -3.93 -15.66
N ARG A 66 12.67 -4.88 -15.72
CA ARG A 66 13.30 -5.35 -16.95
C ARG A 66 12.99 -6.82 -17.08
N ILE A 67 12.37 -7.21 -18.19
CA ILE A 67 12.02 -8.60 -18.50
C ILE A 67 12.89 -9.03 -19.69
N ASP A 68 13.56 -10.16 -19.55
CA ASP A 68 14.46 -10.65 -20.60
C ASP A 68 13.68 -11.05 -21.86
N GLY A 69 14.19 -10.65 -23.02
CA GLY A 69 13.55 -10.91 -24.31
C GLY A 69 12.35 -9.99 -24.64
N VAL A 70 11.91 -9.15 -23.70
CA VAL A 70 10.79 -8.22 -23.89
C VAL A 70 11.31 -6.84 -24.26
N LYS A 71 10.81 -6.30 -25.38
CA LYS A 71 11.18 -4.94 -25.85
C LYS A 71 10.21 -3.85 -25.42
N HIS A 72 8.93 -4.20 -25.22
CA HIS A 72 7.86 -3.28 -24.87
C HIS A 72 6.74 -3.98 -24.11
N GLU A 73 5.93 -3.20 -23.41
CA GLU A 73 4.85 -3.59 -22.51
C GLU A 73 3.68 -4.31 -23.20
N PHE A 74 3.50 -4.10 -24.50
CA PHE A 74 2.41 -4.72 -25.29
C PHE A 74 2.79 -6.08 -25.91
N SER A 75 3.85 -6.71 -25.43
CA SER A 75 4.31 -8.00 -25.96
C SER A 75 3.88 -9.16 -25.06
N THR A 76 4.00 -10.38 -25.60
CA THR A 76 3.82 -11.62 -24.86
C THR A 76 5.15 -12.31 -24.66
N VAL A 77 5.26 -13.11 -23.61
CA VAL A 77 6.44 -13.94 -23.34
C VAL A 77 6.11 -15.38 -23.68
N THR A 78 6.94 -16.01 -24.52
CA THR A 78 6.73 -17.42 -24.87
C THR A 78 6.78 -18.30 -23.63
N GLY A 79 5.77 -19.14 -23.44
CA GLY A 79 5.67 -20.03 -22.27
C GLY A 79 5.08 -19.36 -21.02
N VAL A 80 4.61 -18.11 -21.10
CA VAL A 80 3.87 -17.43 -20.03
C VAL A 80 2.43 -17.20 -20.45
N LEU A 81 1.48 -17.42 -19.55
CA LEU A 81 0.04 -17.28 -19.82
C LEU A 81 -0.39 -15.81 -19.93
N GLU A 82 0.10 -14.99 -19.01
CA GLU A 82 -0.16 -13.56 -18.91
C GLU A 82 0.68 -12.78 -19.94
N ASP A 83 0.13 -11.67 -20.44
CA ASP A 83 0.92 -10.73 -21.24
C ASP A 83 1.81 -9.84 -20.35
N VAL A 84 2.71 -9.08 -20.95
CA VAL A 84 3.63 -8.22 -20.20
C VAL A 84 2.88 -7.11 -19.43
N THR A 85 1.74 -6.65 -19.94
CA THR A 85 0.94 -5.62 -19.25
C THR A 85 0.32 -6.17 -17.98
N ASP A 86 -0.24 -7.37 -18.04
CA ASP A 86 -0.78 -8.10 -16.89
C ASP A 86 0.30 -8.35 -15.84
N ILE A 87 1.50 -8.78 -16.25
CA ILE A 87 2.65 -8.95 -15.34
C ILE A 87 2.99 -7.63 -14.65
N ILE A 88 3.07 -6.53 -15.40
CA ILE A 88 3.35 -5.20 -14.84
C ILE A 88 2.27 -4.78 -13.84
N LEU A 89 1.00 -5.05 -14.12
CA LEU A 89 -0.11 -4.76 -13.20
C LEU A 89 -0.02 -5.60 -11.93
N ASN A 90 0.29 -6.88 -12.04
CA ASN A 90 0.50 -7.76 -10.89
C ASN A 90 1.69 -7.27 -10.03
N LEU A 91 2.80 -6.87 -10.65
CA LEU A 91 3.95 -6.30 -9.92
C LEU A 91 3.61 -5.02 -9.14
N LYS A 92 2.61 -4.23 -9.56
CA LYS A 92 2.16 -3.06 -8.79
C LYS A 92 1.43 -3.43 -7.50
N GLU A 93 0.86 -4.62 -7.42
CA GLU A 93 0.17 -5.14 -6.24
C GLU A 93 1.11 -5.86 -5.26
N VAL A 94 2.35 -6.13 -5.66
CA VAL A 94 3.40 -6.63 -4.77
C VAL A 94 3.74 -5.56 -3.73
N ARG A 95 3.86 -5.97 -2.46
CA ARG A 95 4.07 -5.07 -1.31
C ARG A 95 5.48 -5.26 -0.73
N PRO A 96 6.51 -4.63 -1.31
CA PRO A 96 7.85 -4.69 -0.77
C PRO A 96 8.01 -3.78 0.45
N ARG A 97 8.89 -4.17 1.35
CA ARG A 97 9.40 -3.37 2.47
C ARG A 97 10.92 -3.29 2.35
N LEU A 98 11.47 -2.09 2.31
CA LEU A 98 12.92 -1.89 2.30
C LEU A 98 13.47 -1.87 3.73
N LEU A 99 14.60 -2.53 3.96
CA LEU A 99 15.27 -2.67 5.24
C LEU A 99 16.59 -1.87 5.21
N GLY A 100 16.55 -0.65 5.77
CA GLY A 100 17.75 0.19 5.93
C GLY A 100 18.32 0.81 4.64
N VAL A 101 17.63 0.64 3.50
CA VAL A 101 18.01 1.19 2.19
C VAL A 101 16.88 2.02 1.58
N SER A 102 17.23 2.93 0.68
CA SER A 102 16.25 3.77 -0.06
C SER A 102 15.80 3.15 -1.38
N GLU A 103 16.62 2.27 -1.97
CA GLU A 103 16.38 1.60 -3.24
C GLU A 103 17.12 0.27 -3.25
N ALA A 104 16.54 -0.74 -3.92
CA ALA A 104 17.14 -2.05 -4.11
C ALA A 104 16.69 -2.63 -5.45
N VAL A 105 17.58 -3.38 -6.10
CA VAL A 105 17.27 -4.19 -7.27
C VAL A 105 17.15 -5.63 -6.81
N VAL A 106 16.07 -6.29 -7.21
CA VAL A 106 15.80 -7.71 -6.91
C VAL A 106 15.63 -8.49 -8.20
N HIS A 107 15.86 -9.79 -8.13
CA HIS A 107 15.78 -10.68 -9.27
C HIS A 107 14.68 -11.72 -9.05
N LEU A 108 14.05 -12.17 -10.14
CA LEU A 108 13.11 -13.28 -10.11
C LEU A 108 13.49 -14.22 -11.24
N THR A 109 13.86 -15.45 -10.86
CA THR A 109 14.20 -16.51 -11.81
C THR A 109 13.32 -17.71 -11.54
N ARG A 110 12.53 -18.14 -12.52
CA ARG A 110 11.69 -19.33 -12.40
C ARG A 110 11.77 -20.16 -13.67
N ASN A 111 11.88 -21.48 -13.49
CA ASN A 111 11.91 -22.47 -14.56
C ASN A 111 10.89 -23.57 -14.27
N GLY A 112 10.33 -24.15 -15.33
CA GLY A 112 9.32 -25.21 -15.24
C GLY A 112 7.90 -24.68 -15.12
N GLU A 113 6.93 -25.57 -15.39
CA GLU A 113 5.51 -25.26 -15.35
C GLU A 113 5.03 -24.92 -13.93
N GLY A 114 4.18 -23.91 -13.81
CA GLY A 114 3.52 -23.54 -12.56
C GLY A 114 3.35 -22.04 -12.34
N GLU A 115 2.72 -21.69 -11.21
CA GLU A 115 2.55 -20.30 -10.78
C GLU A 115 3.89 -19.70 -10.32
N VAL A 116 4.08 -18.44 -10.67
CA VAL A 116 5.14 -17.55 -10.19
C VAL A 116 4.51 -16.60 -9.17
N LYS A 117 5.02 -16.62 -7.94
CA LYS A 117 4.50 -15.82 -6.84
C LYS A 117 5.49 -14.74 -6.42
N ALA A 118 5.00 -13.73 -5.70
CA ALA A 118 5.84 -12.66 -5.17
C ALA A 118 6.90 -13.18 -4.18
N GLY A 119 6.67 -14.31 -3.54
CA GLY A 119 7.66 -15.00 -2.71
C GLY A 119 8.82 -15.62 -3.49
N ASP A 120 8.71 -15.80 -4.80
CA ASP A 120 9.80 -16.29 -5.66
C ASP A 120 10.82 -15.19 -6.01
N ILE A 121 10.58 -13.94 -5.57
CA ILE A 121 11.54 -12.84 -5.73
C ILE A 121 12.73 -13.09 -4.80
N GLU A 122 13.92 -13.15 -5.38
CA GLU A 122 15.19 -13.26 -4.67
C GLU A 122 15.46 -11.94 -3.95
N SER A 123 15.33 -11.97 -2.62
CA SER A 123 15.69 -10.83 -1.77
C SER A 123 17.01 -11.06 -1.07
N ASP A 124 17.96 -10.15 -1.32
CA ASP A 124 19.29 -10.14 -0.68
C ASP A 124 19.26 -9.62 0.77
N GLY A 125 18.12 -9.76 1.47
CA GLY A 125 17.90 -9.29 2.84
C GLY A 125 17.67 -7.79 2.98
N ALA A 126 17.82 -7.02 1.90
CA ALA A 126 17.50 -5.59 1.87
C ALA A 126 16.00 -5.33 1.61
N VAL A 127 15.27 -6.31 1.09
CA VAL A 127 13.84 -6.22 0.74
C VAL A 127 13.06 -7.32 1.45
N GLU A 128 11.83 -7.05 1.83
CA GLU A 128 10.93 -8.07 2.36
C GLU A 128 9.60 -7.99 1.65
N ILE A 129 9.15 -9.11 1.10
CA ILE A 129 7.87 -9.18 0.39
C ILE A 129 6.77 -9.52 1.40
N MET A 130 5.88 -8.57 1.64
CA MET A 130 4.84 -8.70 2.69
C MET A 130 3.67 -9.59 2.27
N ASN A 131 3.49 -9.83 0.97
CA ASN A 131 2.44 -10.67 0.38
C ASN A 131 3.06 -11.76 -0.51
N SER A 132 3.85 -12.65 0.06
CA SER A 132 4.61 -13.68 -0.66
C SER A 132 3.77 -14.66 -1.47
N ASP A 133 2.48 -14.81 -1.13
CA ASP A 133 1.51 -15.67 -1.80
C ASP A 133 0.87 -15.02 -3.04
N PHE A 134 1.14 -13.73 -3.29
CA PHE A 134 0.54 -12.99 -4.39
C PHE A 134 1.01 -13.51 -5.75
N HIS A 135 0.06 -13.74 -6.66
CA HIS A 135 0.30 -14.24 -8.01
C HIS A 135 0.92 -13.17 -8.92
N ILE A 136 2.00 -13.51 -9.62
CA ILE A 136 2.64 -12.63 -10.61
C ILE A 136 2.35 -13.11 -12.03
N ALA A 137 2.60 -14.39 -12.31
CA ALA A 137 2.48 -14.96 -13.64
C ALA A 137 2.34 -16.49 -13.57
N THR A 138 2.01 -17.14 -14.68
CA THR A 138 1.88 -18.59 -14.81
C THR A 138 2.73 -19.07 -15.97
N LEU A 139 3.68 -19.96 -15.66
CA LEU A 139 4.51 -20.63 -16.67
C LEU A 139 3.79 -21.87 -17.19
N SER A 140 3.57 -21.91 -18.50
CA SER A 140 3.03 -23.05 -19.24
C SER A 140 4.17 -23.93 -19.77
N LYS A 141 3.88 -25.19 -20.15
CA LYS A 141 4.88 -26.06 -20.78
C LYS A 141 5.45 -25.42 -22.06
N GLY A 142 6.74 -25.11 -22.02
CA GLY A 142 7.59 -24.69 -23.13
C GLY A 142 8.93 -25.40 -23.04
#